data_AF-A0A150NYR2-F1
#
_entry.id   AF-A0A150NYR2-F1
#
_cell.length_a   1.000
_cell.length_b   1.000
_cell.length_c   1.000
_cell.angle_alpha   90.00
_cell.angle_beta   90.00
_cell.angle_gamma   90.00
#
_symmetry.space_group_name_H-M   'P 1'
#
loop_
_entity.id
_entity.type
_entity.pdbx_description
1 polymer ?
#
loop_
_entity_poly.entity_id
_entity_poly.type
_entity_poly.pdbx_seq_one_letter_code
_entity_poly.pdbx_strand_id
1 'polypeptide(L)'
;MSGSFVYELASVHALVQQANPDSDQGIYAVPCYLVLGEPGSGRSTVIRAMNLTWPPGGAPLQVGVPGARCSYWLAKEALFIEPEASVLGPRREPAELAQLCDELRRSRKREPIDGILLVLSIADFAELDEQGVEAYANRMRAYLIEVGRALRADVPAYVVLSRYDTLWGFAEVFQWTHERGREEPWGFTLPLEAGPGAAVPRILQELEGLNARLESTCLARVSSEDPPDARMRAFQHLAEVRALMARLRQLFGALAMENAFERAPWLRAVAIGSALPGMGDRLRAGVTRFINMGLAQPPSVAVAQRPGGLPIHATMRVVVLPERDIVPLRPRWRDDRFTLIGFVGGLLLLLAAGLTELILRLVG
;
A
#
# COMPACT_ATOMS: atom_id res chain seq x y z
N MET A 1 21.22 14.30 -15.80
CA MET A 1 19.91 14.79 -15.33
C MET A 1 19.62 14.34 -13.89
N SER A 2 20.62 14.36 -12.99
CA SER A 2 20.41 14.04 -11.57
C SER A 2 19.98 15.31 -10.83
N GLY A 3 18.81 15.32 -10.20
CA GLY A 3 18.42 16.49 -9.39
C GLY A 3 17.10 16.40 -8.66
N SER A 4 15.97 16.09 -9.32
CA SER A 4 14.64 16.33 -8.72
C SER A 4 14.42 15.56 -7.41
N PHE A 5 14.53 14.23 -7.44
CA PHE A 5 14.29 13.40 -6.26
C PHE A 5 15.29 13.65 -5.12
N VAL A 6 16.53 14.06 -5.44
CA VAL A 6 17.55 14.34 -4.42
C VAL A 6 17.11 15.50 -3.53
N TYR A 7 16.67 16.60 -4.14
CA TYR A 7 16.19 17.77 -3.40
C TYR A 7 14.87 17.48 -2.68
N GLU A 8 13.94 16.80 -3.35
CA GLU A 8 12.66 16.42 -2.74
C GLU A 8 12.87 15.56 -1.49
N LEU A 9 13.65 14.47 -1.60
CA LEU A 9 13.92 13.56 -0.47
C LEU A 9 14.74 14.24 0.62
N ALA A 10 15.69 15.12 0.28
CA ALA A 10 16.44 15.88 1.29
C ALA A 10 15.51 16.77 2.13
N SER A 11 14.58 17.49 1.48
CA SER A 11 13.57 18.31 2.16
C SER A 11 12.67 17.46 3.06
N VAL A 12 12.20 16.31 2.57
CA VAL A 12 11.35 15.39 3.33
C VAL A 12 12.09 14.82 4.54
N HIS A 13 13.34 14.40 4.38
CA HIS A 13 14.15 13.88 5.48
C HIS A 13 14.38 14.91 6.59
N ALA A 14 14.62 16.18 6.24
CA ALA A 14 14.71 17.26 7.21
C ALA A 14 13.40 17.44 7.99
N LEU A 15 12.25 17.38 7.30
CA LEU A 15 10.93 17.47 7.93
C LEU A 15 10.62 16.28 8.85
N VAL A 16 11.02 15.07 8.46
CA VAL A 16 10.88 13.86 9.32
C VAL A 16 11.67 14.03 10.62
N GLN A 17 12.92 14.51 10.54
CA GLN A 17 13.74 14.76 11.72
C GLN A 17 13.16 15.88 12.60
N GLN A 18 12.69 16.97 11.99
CA GLN A 18 12.06 18.07 12.72
C GLN A 18 10.78 17.64 13.43
N ALA A 19 9.99 16.75 12.82
CA ALA A 19 8.77 16.20 13.42
C ALA A 19 9.05 15.19 14.55
N ASN A 20 10.28 14.66 14.64
CA ASN A 20 10.67 13.63 15.60
C ASN A 20 12.02 13.98 16.29
N PRO A 21 12.12 15.12 16.99
CA PRO A 21 13.39 15.62 17.54
C PRO A 21 13.98 14.72 18.63
N ASP A 22 13.13 13.97 19.34
CA ASP A 22 13.53 13.08 20.43
C ASP A 22 13.94 11.67 19.94
N SER A 23 13.80 11.38 18.65
CA SER A 23 14.12 10.07 18.07
C SER A 23 15.59 9.99 17.65
N ASP A 24 16.32 9.04 18.22
CA ASP A 24 17.69 8.70 17.82
C ASP A 24 17.79 8.03 16.44
N GLN A 25 16.64 7.60 15.87
CA GLN A 25 16.55 6.96 14.56
C GLN A 25 16.60 7.96 13.39
N GLY A 26 16.50 9.27 13.66
CA GLY A 26 16.59 10.32 12.65
C GLY A 26 15.55 10.15 11.53
N ILE A 27 16.00 9.95 10.29
CA ILE A 27 15.10 9.78 9.13
C ILE A 27 14.28 8.48 9.18
N TYR A 28 14.64 7.54 10.05
CA TYR A 28 13.94 6.27 10.25
C TYR A 28 13.02 6.29 11.49
N ALA A 29 12.75 7.48 12.06
CA ALA A 29 11.83 7.61 13.21
C ALA A 29 10.41 7.10 12.91
N VAL A 30 10.01 7.12 11.64
CA VAL A 30 8.74 6.57 11.14
C VAL A 30 9.00 5.68 9.92
N PRO A 31 8.17 4.64 9.71
CA PRO A 31 8.22 3.83 8.50
C PRO A 31 7.89 4.63 7.25
N CYS A 32 8.54 4.29 6.14
CA CYS A 32 8.41 4.91 4.83
C CYS A 32 7.77 3.93 3.84
N TYR A 33 6.58 4.27 3.34
CA TYR A 33 5.83 3.47 2.37
C TYR A 33 5.81 4.12 1.00
N LEU A 34 6.11 3.33 -0.04
CA LEU A 34 5.92 3.75 -1.43
C LEU A 34 4.49 3.40 -1.89
N VAL A 35 3.75 4.38 -2.41
CA VAL A 35 2.34 4.22 -2.79
C VAL A 35 2.21 4.09 -4.30
N LEU A 36 2.05 2.85 -4.77
CA LEU A 36 1.95 2.51 -6.19
C LEU A 36 0.49 2.37 -6.62
N GLY A 37 0.23 2.63 -7.91
CA GLY A 37 -1.10 2.54 -8.51
C GLY A 37 -1.21 3.45 -9.72
N GLU A 38 -2.16 3.16 -10.62
CA GLU A 38 -2.43 4.01 -11.78
C GLU A 38 -2.91 5.41 -11.37
N PRO A 39 -2.65 6.46 -12.16
CA PRO A 39 -3.24 7.77 -11.92
C PRO A 39 -4.77 7.70 -11.83
N GLY A 40 -5.35 8.28 -10.78
CA GLY A 40 -6.80 8.22 -10.54
C GLY A 40 -7.29 6.98 -9.77
N SER A 41 -6.38 6.05 -9.40
CA SER A 41 -6.73 4.87 -8.58
C SER A 41 -7.14 5.19 -7.13
N GLY A 42 -7.10 6.46 -6.71
CA GLY A 42 -7.51 6.88 -5.36
C GLY A 42 -6.43 6.76 -4.28
N ARG A 43 -5.14 6.70 -4.67
CA ARG A 43 -3.97 6.66 -3.77
C ARG A 43 -4.02 7.72 -2.67
N SER A 44 -4.11 9.01 -3.01
CA SER A 44 -4.24 10.09 -2.02
C SER A 44 -5.44 9.91 -1.09
N THR A 45 -6.58 9.42 -1.59
CA THR A 45 -7.78 9.16 -0.79
C THR A 45 -7.55 8.01 0.18
N VAL A 46 -6.91 6.94 -0.27
CA VAL A 46 -6.51 5.79 0.56
C VAL A 46 -5.59 6.24 1.68
N ILE A 47 -4.56 7.05 1.39
CA ILE A 47 -3.64 7.60 2.39
C ILE A 47 -4.42 8.36 3.47
N ARG A 48 -5.32 9.28 3.06
CA ARG A 48 -6.17 10.04 4.00
C ARG A 48 -7.11 9.15 4.81
N ALA A 49 -7.61 8.06 4.22
CA ALA A 49 -8.53 7.13 4.85
C ALA A 49 -7.88 6.19 5.88
N MET A 50 -6.55 6.17 6.00
CA MET A 50 -5.84 5.32 6.97
C MET A 50 -5.97 5.75 8.44
N ASN A 51 -6.69 6.86 8.72
CA ASN A 51 -6.94 7.40 10.06
C ASN A 51 -5.67 7.58 10.91
N LEU A 52 -4.62 8.09 10.28
CA LEU A 52 -3.36 8.47 10.91
C LEU A 52 -3.44 9.87 11.52
N THR A 53 -2.46 10.23 12.35
CA THR A 53 -2.39 11.55 12.97
C THR A 53 -1.69 12.54 12.03
N TRP A 54 -2.48 13.37 11.37
CA TRP A 54 -2.00 14.36 10.40
C TRP A 54 -1.72 15.73 11.04
N PRO A 55 -0.72 16.48 10.54
CA PRO A 55 -0.58 17.90 10.87
C PRO A 55 -1.80 18.71 10.38
N PRO A 56 -2.03 19.93 10.91
CA PRO A 56 -3.14 20.78 10.52
C PRO A 56 -3.25 20.91 8.99
N GLY A 57 -4.44 20.62 8.45
CA GLY A 57 -4.73 20.62 7.01
C GLY A 57 -4.60 19.26 6.31
N GLY A 58 -3.86 18.29 6.88
CA GLY A 58 -3.77 16.91 6.37
C GLY A 58 -3.46 16.80 4.88
N ALA A 59 -2.64 17.71 4.37
CA ALA A 59 -2.27 17.80 2.96
C ALA A 59 -0.85 17.24 2.74
N PRO A 60 -0.46 16.97 1.48
CA PRO A 60 0.93 16.66 1.16
C PRO A 60 1.88 17.76 1.67
N LEU A 61 3.08 17.35 2.06
CA LEU A 61 4.18 18.23 2.42
C LEU A 61 4.50 19.18 1.27
N GLN A 62 4.70 20.45 1.61
CA GLN A 62 5.21 21.45 0.68
C GLN A 62 6.73 21.31 0.60
N VAL A 63 7.21 20.51 -0.36
CA VAL A 63 8.65 20.21 -0.52
C VAL A 63 9.48 21.35 -1.11
N GLY A 64 8.88 22.49 -1.44
CA GLY A 64 9.59 23.69 -1.92
C GLY A 64 10.31 23.52 -3.27
N VAL A 65 10.09 22.40 -3.96
CA VAL A 65 10.65 22.07 -5.27
C VAL A 65 9.56 22.25 -6.33
N PRO A 66 9.67 23.23 -7.24
CA PRO A 66 8.75 23.38 -8.35
C PRO A 66 8.75 22.13 -9.24
N GLY A 67 7.57 21.62 -9.59
CA GLY A 67 7.45 20.42 -10.44
C GLY A 67 7.86 19.12 -9.74
N ALA A 68 7.70 19.05 -8.42
CA ALA A 68 7.94 17.83 -7.65
C ALA A 68 7.29 16.61 -8.31
N ARG A 69 8.06 15.53 -8.42
CA ARG A 69 7.64 14.31 -9.12
C ARG A 69 6.93 13.32 -8.20
N CYS A 70 6.86 13.63 -6.91
CA CYS A 70 6.12 12.89 -5.91
C CYS A 70 5.38 13.86 -4.98
N SER A 71 4.21 13.43 -4.54
CA SER A 71 3.53 13.96 -3.36
C SER A 71 3.99 13.21 -2.13
N TYR A 72 4.45 13.92 -1.10
CA TYR A 72 4.94 13.32 0.15
C TYR A 72 3.93 13.57 1.27
N TRP A 73 3.56 12.55 2.01
CA TRP A 73 2.59 12.64 3.10
C TRP A 73 3.25 12.21 4.40
N LEU A 74 3.32 13.09 5.38
CA LEU A 74 3.91 12.78 6.68
C LEU A 74 2.85 12.87 7.78
N ALA A 75 2.50 11.71 8.32
CA ALA A 75 1.74 11.59 9.55
C ALA A 75 2.71 11.37 10.73
N LYS A 76 2.20 11.42 11.96
CA LYS A 76 2.98 11.08 13.15
C LYS A 76 3.51 9.64 13.09
N GLU A 77 2.77 8.74 12.46
CA GLU A 77 3.03 7.30 12.46
C GLU A 77 3.82 6.81 11.23
N ALA A 78 3.79 7.53 10.11
CA ALA A 78 4.35 7.04 8.84
C ALA A 78 4.61 8.16 7.81
N LEU A 79 5.57 7.92 6.92
CA LEU A 79 5.81 8.68 5.70
C LEU A 79 5.28 7.90 4.49
N PHE A 80 4.55 8.57 3.60
CA PHE A 80 4.13 8.03 2.30
C PHE A 80 4.74 8.83 1.17
N ILE A 81 5.27 8.12 0.19
CA ILE A 81 5.76 8.68 -1.07
C ILE A 81 4.75 8.25 -2.14
N GLU A 82 3.99 9.22 -2.67
CA GLU A 82 3.02 9.01 -3.73
C GLU A 82 3.56 9.57 -5.05
N PRO A 83 4.09 8.73 -5.96
CA PRO A 83 4.64 9.24 -7.21
C PRO A 83 3.58 9.83 -8.14
N GLU A 84 3.89 10.92 -8.82
CA GLU A 84 3.00 11.59 -9.76
C GLU A 84 2.88 10.83 -11.09
N ALA A 85 2.02 11.31 -12.00
CA ALA A 85 1.74 10.67 -13.29
C ALA A 85 2.96 10.63 -14.26
N SER A 86 4.01 11.43 -14.00
CA SER A 86 5.28 11.33 -14.74
C SER A 86 6.10 10.10 -14.32
N VAL A 87 5.88 9.58 -13.11
CA VAL A 87 6.61 8.43 -12.55
C VAL A 87 5.81 7.13 -12.72
N LEU A 88 4.48 7.19 -12.64
CA LEU A 88 3.58 6.04 -12.74
C LEU A 88 2.47 6.27 -13.78
N GLY A 89 2.03 5.20 -14.43
CA GLY A 89 0.93 5.21 -15.38
C GLY A 89 1.34 5.13 -16.85
N PRO A 90 0.39 5.22 -17.78
CA PRO A 90 0.62 4.90 -19.19
C PRO A 90 1.52 5.91 -19.91
N ARG A 91 1.64 7.12 -19.34
CA ARG A 91 2.47 8.23 -19.86
C ARG A 91 3.71 8.48 -19.01
N ARG A 92 4.09 7.52 -18.14
CA ARG A 92 5.28 7.65 -17.31
C ARG A 92 6.55 7.72 -18.15
N GLU A 93 7.55 8.41 -17.64
CA GLU A 93 8.91 8.36 -18.17
C GLU A 93 9.59 7.05 -17.71
N PRO A 94 10.12 6.20 -18.61
CA PRO A 94 10.51 4.82 -18.31
C PRO A 94 11.56 4.62 -17.20
N ALA A 95 12.32 5.65 -16.83
CA ALA A 95 13.41 5.55 -15.85
C ALA A 95 13.07 6.17 -14.49
N GLU A 96 11.95 6.89 -14.36
CA GLU A 96 11.68 7.72 -13.18
C GLU A 96 11.45 6.92 -11.90
N LEU A 97 10.71 5.81 -11.99
CA LEU A 97 10.45 4.96 -10.83
C LEU A 97 11.75 4.30 -10.33
N ALA A 98 12.57 3.77 -11.25
CA ALA A 98 13.89 3.26 -10.92
C ALA A 98 14.81 4.33 -10.32
N GLN A 99 14.81 5.57 -10.86
CA GLN A 99 15.60 6.68 -10.33
C GLN A 99 15.16 7.08 -8.91
N LEU A 100 13.85 7.17 -8.64
CA LEU A 100 13.31 7.39 -7.30
C LEU A 100 13.82 6.33 -6.33
N CYS A 101 13.74 5.05 -6.71
CA CYS A 101 14.23 3.93 -5.91
C CYS A 101 15.75 4.01 -5.66
N ASP A 102 16.54 4.39 -6.67
CA ASP A 102 17.98 4.57 -6.52
C ASP A 102 18.32 5.71 -5.55
N GLU A 103 17.59 6.83 -5.58
CA GLU A 103 17.80 7.92 -4.62
C GLU A 103 17.34 7.55 -3.21
N LEU A 104 16.25 6.80 -3.05
CA LEU A 104 15.85 6.22 -1.76
C LEU A 104 16.95 5.31 -1.21
N ARG A 105 17.52 4.44 -2.04
CA ARG A 105 18.62 3.55 -1.64
C ARG A 105 19.89 4.30 -1.21
N ARG A 106 20.18 5.46 -1.80
CA ARG A 106 21.34 6.31 -1.45
C ARG A 106 21.12 7.10 -0.17
N SER A 107 19.92 7.67 -0.01
CA SER A 107 19.57 8.55 1.12
C SER A 107 19.14 7.77 2.37
N ARG A 108 18.46 6.63 2.19
CA ARG A 108 18.00 5.71 3.25
C ARG A 108 18.75 4.35 3.18
N LYS A 109 20.05 4.37 3.46
CA LYS A 109 20.96 3.20 3.32
C LYS A 109 20.62 1.96 4.16
N ARG A 110 19.96 2.13 5.32
CA ARG A 110 19.60 1.01 6.22
C ARG A 110 18.43 0.23 5.64
N GLU A 111 17.42 0.98 5.24
CA GLU A 111 16.12 0.49 4.78
C GLU A 111 15.51 1.56 3.86
N PRO A 112 15.56 1.35 2.53
CA PRO A 112 15.08 2.35 1.58
C PRO A 112 13.60 2.66 1.78
N ILE A 113 12.77 1.63 1.98
CA ILE A 113 11.35 1.69 2.32
C ILE A 113 10.97 0.46 3.15
N ASP A 114 9.95 0.61 3.99
CA ASP A 114 9.43 -0.39 4.92
C ASP A 114 8.31 -1.24 4.26
N GLY A 115 7.72 -0.74 3.17
CA GLY A 115 6.70 -1.46 2.42
C GLY A 115 6.16 -0.71 1.21
N ILE A 116 5.34 -1.40 0.42
CA ILE A 116 4.61 -0.86 -0.71
C ILE A 116 3.11 -0.90 -0.40
N LEU A 117 2.42 0.23 -0.57
CA LEU A 117 0.95 0.24 -0.67
C LEU A 117 0.59 0.20 -2.15
N LEU A 118 0.10 -0.94 -2.63
CA LEU A 118 -0.37 -1.10 -4.01
C LEU A 118 -1.87 -0.82 -4.08
N VAL A 119 -2.24 0.34 -4.61
CA VAL A 119 -3.64 0.75 -4.74
C VAL A 119 -4.18 0.38 -6.11
N LEU A 120 -5.18 -0.50 -6.13
CA LEU A 120 -5.86 -0.98 -7.32
C LEU A 120 -7.31 -0.49 -7.31
N SER A 121 -7.67 0.36 -8.26
CA SER A 121 -9.06 0.84 -8.38
C SER A 121 -9.92 -0.22 -9.02
N ILE A 122 -10.96 -0.66 -8.30
CA ILE A 122 -11.94 -1.63 -8.79
C ILE A 122 -12.61 -1.11 -10.07
N ALA A 123 -12.84 0.20 -10.16
CA ALA A 123 -13.42 0.83 -11.35
C ALA A 123 -12.54 0.67 -12.61
N ASP A 124 -11.25 0.37 -12.46
CA ASP A 124 -10.32 0.26 -13.60
C ASP A 124 -10.33 -1.14 -14.22
N PHE A 125 -10.71 -2.17 -13.46
CA PHE A 125 -10.66 -3.57 -13.93
C PHE A 125 -11.98 -4.34 -13.84
N ALA A 126 -12.98 -3.87 -13.09
CA ALA A 126 -14.24 -4.60 -12.91
C ALA A 126 -15.04 -4.80 -14.21
N GLU A 127 -14.91 -3.86 -15.16
CA GLU A 127 -15.59 -3.89 -16.46
C GLU A 127 -14.72 -4.45 -17.60
N LEU A 128 -13.45 -4.77 -17.31
CA LEU A 128 -12.56 -5.34 -18.33
C LEU A 128 -12.96 -6.78 -18.63
N ASP A 129 -12.64 -7.22 -19.85
CA ASP A 129 -12.65 -8.63 -20.22
C ASP A 129 -11.43 -9.36 -19.62
N GLU A 130 -11.32 -10.66 -19.88
CA GLU A 130 -10.23 -11.47 -19.32
C GLU A 130 -8.86 -10.94 -19.74
N GLN A 131 -8.66 -10.64 -21.03
CA GLN A 131 -7.39 -10.10 -21.52
C GLN A 131 -7.06 -8.75 -20.89
N GLY A 132 -8.06 -7.88 -20.71
CA GLY A 132 -7.90 -6.58 -20.07
C GLY A 132 -7.48 -6.69 -18.61
N VAL A 133 -8.10 -7.60 -17.84
CA VAL A 133 -7.73 -7.84 -16.43
C VAL A 133 -6.30 -8.35 -16.32
N GLU A 134 -5.91 -9.29 -17.16
CA GLU A 134 -4.55 -9.83 -17.19
C GLU A 134 -3.53 -8.73 -17.56
N ALA A 135 -3.81 -7.92 -18.58
CA ALA A 135 -2.98 -6.80 -18.95
C ALA A 135 -2.86 -5.75 -17.82
N TYR A 136 -3.95 -5.48 -17.09
CA TYR A 136 -3.93 -4.60 -15.92
C TYR A 136 -3.05 -5.17 -14.81
N ALA A 137 -3.23 -6.45 -14.45
CA ALA A 137 -2.43 -7.13 -13.44
C ALA A 137 -0.94 -7.13 -13.79
N ASN A 138 -0.59 -7.39 -15.04
CA ASN A 138 0.80 -7.38 -15.52
C ASN A 138 1.45 -6.00 -15.42
N ARG A 139 0.72 -4.91 -15.67
CA ARG A 139 1.23 -3.55 -15.44
C ARG A 139 1.53 -3.29 -13.97
N MET A 140 0.63 -3.70 -13.08
CA MET A 140 0.81 -3.53 -11.63
C MET A 140 1.99 -4.37 -11.12
N ARG A 141 2.10 -5.62 -11.60
CA ARG A 141 3.23 -6.52 -11.34
C ARG A 141 4.56 -5.88 -11.79
N ALA A 142 4.58 -5.25 -12.97
CA ALA A 142 5.77 -4.60 -13.48
C ALA A 142 6.29 -3.49 -12.54
N TYR A 143 5.41 -2.69 -11.93
CA TYR A 143 5.83 -1.69 -10.93
C TYR A 143 6.48 -2.34 -9.70
N LEU A 144 5.91 -3.42 -9.17
CA LEU A 144 6.47 -4.12 -8.01
C LEU A 144 7.86 -4.71 -8.31
N ILE A 145 8.00 -5.33 -9.49
CA ILE A 145 9.26 -5.93 -9.94
C ILE A 145 10.32 -4.85 -10.17
N GLU A 146 9.95 -3.73 -10.78
CA GLU A 146 10.86 -2.60 -11.01
C GLU A 146 11.37 -2.03 -9.68
N VAL A 147 10.49 -1.83 -8.69
CA VAL A 147 10.86 -1.36 -7.34
C VAL A 147 11.78 -2.36 -6.65
N GLY A 148 11.43 -3.64 -6.59
CA GLY A 148 12.26 -4.67 -5.97
C GLY A 148 13.66 -4.77 -6.61
N ARG A 149 13.73 -4.67 -7.95
CA ARG A 149 14.99 -4.69 -8.70
C ARG A 149 15.85 -3.45 -8.42
N ALA A 150 15.26 -2.26 -8.41
CA ALA A 150 15.99 -1.00 -8.21
C ALA A 150 16.48 -0.85 -6.75
N LEU A 151 15.65 -1.26 -5.78
CA LEU A 151 16.01 -1.26 -4.36
C LEU A 151 16.98 -2.38 -3.98
N ARG A 152 17.00 -3.47 -4.76
CA ARG A 152 17.75 -4.71 -4.47
C ARG A 152 17.33 -5.33 -3.14
N ALA A 153 16.03 -5.30 -2.87
CA ALA A 153 15.42 -5.82 -1.65
C ALA A 153 14.05 -6.41 -1.99
N ASP A 154 13.68 -7.47 -1.27
CA ASP A 154 12.32 -8.00 -1.29
C ASP A 154 11.48 -7.13 -0.34
N VAL A 155 10.55 -6.36 -0.90
CA VAL A 155 9.74 -5.39 -0.15
C VAL A 155 8.30 -5.92 -0.03
N PRO A 156 7.72 -5.95 1.18
CA PRO A 156 6.34 -6.37 1.38
C PRO A 156 5.37 -5.41 0.69
N ALA A 157 4.40 -5.95 -0.03
CA ALA A 157 3.36 -5.19 -0.69
C ALA A 157 1.98 -5.49 -0.07
N TYR A 158 1.30 -4.43 0.35
CA TYR A 158 -0.05 -4.46 0.89
C TYR A 158 -1.00 -3.90 -0.17
N VAL A 159 -1.89 -4.75 -0.67
CA VAL A 159 -2.81 -4.40 -1.75
C VAL A 159 -4.06 -3.76 -1.16
N VAL A 160 -4.41 -2.59 -1.69
CA VAL A 160 -5.64 -1.89 -1.37
C VAL A 160 -6.52 -1.86 -2.61
N LEU A 161 -7.64 -2.58 -2.57
CA LEU A 161 -8.69 -2.49 -3.57
C LEU A 161 -9.53 -1.25 -3.26
N SER A 162 -9.31 -0.16 -3.99
CA SER A 162 -10.00 1.11 -3.78
C SER A 162 -11.26 1.22 -4.64
N ARG A 163 -12.07 2.24 -4.35
CA ARG A 163 -13.30 2.56 -5.09
C ARG A 163 -14.31 1.42 -5.15
N TYR A 164 -14.34 0.58 -4.12
CA TYR A 164 -15.36 -0.47 -3.98
C TYR A 164 -16.78 0.12 -3.93
N ASP A 165 -16.92 1.37 -3.48
CA ASP A 165 -18.16 2.13 -3.49
C ASP A 165 -18.75 2.39 -4.88
N THR A 166 -17.98 2.17 -5.93
CA THR A 166 -18.46 2.32 -7.32
C THR A 166 -19.35 1.17 -7.79
N LEU A 167 -19.42 0.06 -7.03
CA LEU A 167 -20.30 -1.06 -7.33
C LEU A 167 -21.76 -0.74 -7.01
N TRP A 168 -22.69 -1.25 -7.83
CA TRP A 168 -24.12 -1.07 -7.60
C TRP A 168 -24.55 -1.69 -6.27
N GLY A 169 -25.41 -0.98 -5.53
CA GLY A 169 -25.95 -1.46 -4.26
C GLY A 169 -25.01 -1.31 -3.07
N PHE A 170 -23.77 -0.80 -3.27
CA PHE A 170 -22.82 -0.59 -2.17
C PHE A 170 -23.42 0.31 -1.08
N ALA A 171 -24.10 1.39 -1.46
CA ALA A 171 -24.65 2.37 -0.53
C ALA A 171 -25.70 1.76 0.42
N GLU A 172 -26.46 0.80 -0.08
CA GLU A 172 -27.54 0.15 0.62
C GLU A 172 -27.04 -0.98 1.54
N VAL A 173 -25.94 -1.63 1.17
CA VAL A 173 -25.29 -2.71 1.94
C VAL A 173 -24.30 -2.16 2.98
N PHE A 174 -23.48 -1.18 2.61
CA PHE A 174 -22.38 -0.64 3.40
C PHE A 174 -22.63 0.80 3.85
N GLN A 175 -23.69 0.99 4.65
CA GLN A 175 -23.99 2.28 5.28
C GLN A 175 -22.96 2.59 6.38
N TRP A 176 -22.41 3.81 6.39
CA TRP A 176 -21.50 4.22 7.46
C TRP A 176 -22.22 4.33 8.80
N THR A 177 -21.69 3.66 9.82
CA THR A 177 -22.11 3.79 11.21
C THR A 177 -20.88 4.07 12.07
N HIS A 178 -21.07 4.65 13.25
CA HIS A 178 -19.95 4.84 14.20
C HIS A 178 -19.27 3.53 14.59
N GLU A 179 -20.01 2.42 14.56
CA GLU A 179 -19.52 1.07 14.85
C GLU A 179 -18.56 0.56 13.78
N ARG A 180 -18.73 0.97 12.51
CA ARG A 180 -17.80 0.62 11.42
C ARG A 180 -16.37 1.07 11.68
N GLY A 181 -16.18 2.13 12.47
CA GLY A 181 -14.83 2.56 12.89
C GLY A 181 -14.06 1.50 13.69
N ARG A 182 -14.75 0.50 14.25
CA ARG A 182 -14.19 -0.60 15.03
C ARG A 182 -14.36 -1.97 14.35
N GLU A 183 -14.95 -2.00 13.16
CA GLU A 183 -15.07 -3.23 12.38
C GLU A 183 -13.69 -3.79 12.02
N GLU A 184 -13.62 -5.11 11.93
CA GLU A 184 -12.46 -5.78 11.37
C GLU A 184 -12.23 -5.36 9.92
N PRO A 185 -10.97 -5.36 9.44
CA PRO A 185 -10.67 -5.10 8.05
C PRO A 185 -11.48 -6.00 7.11
N TRP A 186 -11.99 -5.40 6.04
CA TRP A 186 -12.52 -6.13 4.90
C TRP A 186 -11.36 -6.57 4.02
N GLY A 187 -10.92 -7.80 4.19
CA GLY A 187 -9.70 -8.29 3.56
C GLY A 187 -9.09 -9.46 4.31
N PHE A 188 -7.81 -9.72 4.03
CA PHE A 188 -7.05 -10.81 4.64
C PHE A 188 -5.56 -10.48 4.65
N THR A 189 -4.84 -11.18 5.54
CA THR A 189 -3.38 -11.10 5.66
C THR A 189 -2.81 -12.50 5.41
N LEU A 190 -1.76 -12.59 4.63
CA LEU A 190 -1.09 -13.85 4.30
C LEU A 190 -0.13 -14.23 5.44
N PRO A 191 0.20 -15.51 5.65
CA PRO A 191 1.25 -15.90 6.58
C PRO A 191 2.64 -15.41 6.12
N LEU A 192 3.56 -15.10 7.05
CA LEU A 192 4.94 -14.70 6.72
C LEU A 192 5.76 -15.86 6.13
N GLU A 193 5.50 -17.09 6.57
CA GLU A 193 6.29 -18.28 6.20
C GLU A 193 5.82 -18.97 4.90
N ALA A 194 5.07 -18.26 4.05
CA ALA A 194 4.65 -18.82 2.77
C ALA A 194 5.87 -18.97 1.85
N GLY A 195 6.27 -20.22 1.58
CA GLY A 195 7.37 -20.54 0.67
C GLY A 195 7.08 -20.12 -0.79
N PRO A 196 8.11 -20.12 -1.66
CA PRO A 196 7.96 -19.84 -3.08
C PRO A 196 6.87 -20.74 -3.70
N GLY A 197 5.95 -20.14 -4.44
CA GLY A 197 4.86 -20.81 -5.16
C GLY A 197 3.56 -20.97 -4.36
N ALA A 198 3.57 -20.69 -3.04
CA ALA A 198 2.39 -20.84 -2.19
C ALA A 198 1.45 -19.61 -2.20
N ALA A 199 1.90 -18.47 -2.73
CA ALA A 199 1.18 -17.20 -2.65
C ALA A 199 -0.16 -17.24 -3.40
N VAL A 200 -0.19 -17.65 -4.67
CA VAL A 200 -1.42 -17.66 -5.48
C VAL A 200 -2.49 -18.58 -4.88
N PRO A 201 -2.22 -19.88 -4.59
CA PRO A 201 -3.24 -20.74 -3.97
C PRO A 201 -3.77 -20.18 -2.66
N ARG A 202 -2.90 -19.59 -1.82
CA ARG A 202 -3.33 -19.00 -0.56
C ARG A 202 -4.21 -17.76 -0.76
N ILE A 203 -3.85 -16.88 -1.69
CA ILE A 203 -4.66 -15.71 -2.03
C ILE A 203 -6.04 -16.14 -2.52
N LEU A 204 -6.12 -17.16 -3.38
CA LEU A 204 -7.39 -17.69 -3.88
C LEU A 204 -8.26 -18.25 -2.76
N GLN A 205 -7.67 -18.97 -1.81
CA GLN A 205 -8.36 -19.46 -0.61
C GLN A 205 -8.90 -18.30 0.26
N GLU A 206 -8.08 -17.29 0.53
CA GLU A 206 -8.50 -16.14 1.35
C GLU A 206 -9.59 -15.31 0.64
N LEU A 207 -9.55 -15.23 -0.69
CA LEU A 207 -10.63 -14.61 -1.49
C LEU A 207 -11.96 -15.34 -1.36
N GLU A 208 -11.97 -16.66 -1.18
CA GLU A 208 -13.21 -17.41 -0.93
C GLU A 208 -13.81 -17.06 0.44
N GLY A 209 -12.97 -16.93 1.48
CA GLY A 209 -13.41 -16.48 2.80
C GLY A 209 -13.95 -15.05 2.78
N LEU A 210 -13.29 -14.16 2.05
CA LEU A 210 -13.76 -12.79 1.84
C LEU A 210 -15.09 -12.75 1.07
N ASN A 211 -15.23 -13.55 0.02
CA ASN A 211 -16.48 -13.69 -0.72
C ASN A 211 -17.62 -14.16 0.21
N ALA A 212 -17.39 -15.19 1.03
CA ALA A 212 -18.40 -15.68 1.96
C ALA A 212 -18.87 -14.61 2.96
N ARG A 213 -17.95 -13.79 3.50
CA ARG A 213 -18.28 -12.65 4.37
C ARG A 213 -19.12 -11.58 3.64
N LEU A 214 -18.75 -11.25 2.40
CA LEU A 214 -19.49 -10.27 1.58
C LEU A 214 -20.88 -10.79 1.23
N GLU A 215 -20.99 -12.06 0.80
CA GLU A 215 -22.27 -12.70 0.47
C GLU A 215 -23.19 -12.77 1.69
N SER A 216 -22.67 -13.17 2.85
CA SER A 216 -23.43 -13.20 4.11
C SER A 216 -23.97 -11.81 4.46
N THR A 217 -23.16 -10.76 4.30
CA THR A 217 -23.57 -9.37 4.58
C THR A 217 -24.67 -8.90 3.62
N CYS A 218 -24.56 -9.23 2.33
CA CYS A 218 -25.60 -8.91 1.35
C CYS A 218 -26.91 -9.67 1.67
N LEU A 219 -26.83 -10.96 1.96
CA LEU A 219 -27.99 -11.80 2.26
C LEU A 219 -28.71 -11.36 3.53
N ALA A 220 -27.97 -10.99 4.58
CA ALA A 220 -28.56 -10.43 5.80
C ALA A 220 -29.39 -9.17 5.50
N ARG A 221 -28.93 -8.31 4.58
CA ARG A 221 -29.66 -7.11 4.14
C ARG A 221 -30.88 -7.47 3.29
N VAL A 222 -30.77 -8.46 2.40
CA VAL A 222 -31.89 -8.95 1.58
C VAL A 222 -33.01 -9.55 2.43
N SER A 223 -32.66 -10.25 3.52
CA SER A 223 -33.61 -10.87 4.44
C SER A 223 -34.15 -9.93 5.54
N SER A 224 -33.72 -8.67 5.54
CA SER A 224 -34.14 -7.70 6.56
C SER A 224 -35.56 -7.16 6.34
N GLU A 225 -36.00 -6.31 7.27
CA GLU A 225 -37.25 -5.54 7.17
C GLU A 225 -37.08 -4.18 6.47
N ASP A 226 -35.94 -3.94 5.81
CA ASP A 226 -35.74 -2.73 5.02
C ASP A 226 -36.78 -2.57 3.90
N PRO A 227 -36.96 -1.33 3.38
CA PRO A 227 -37.81 -1.09 2.22
C PRO A 227 -37.47 -2.02 1.04
N PRO A 228 -38.47 -2.44 0.23
CA PRO A 228 -38.27 -3.35 -0.89
C PRO A 228 -37.14 -2.93 -1.84
N ASP A 229 -37.00 -1.64 -2.12
CA ASP A 229 -35.96 -1.09 -3.00
C ASP A 229 -34.55 -1.30 -2.44
N ALA A 230 -34.36 -1.14 -1.13
CA ALA A 230 -33.06 -1.34 -0.49
C ALA A 230 -32.65 -2.83 -0.51
N ARG A 231 -33.62 -3.73 -0.29
CA ARG A 231 -33.39 -5.19 -0.37
C ARG A 231 -33.08 -5.62 -1.80
N MET A 232 -33.77 -5.04 -2.79
CA MET A 232 -33.47 -5.25 -4.21
C MET A 232 -32.05 -4.79 -4.57
N ARG A 233 -31.62 -3.62 -4.07
CA ARG A 233 -30.25 -3.10 -4.27
C ARG A 233 -29.20 -3.97 -3.61
N ALA A 234 -29.46 -4.51 -2.42
CA ALA A 234 -28.58 -5.48 -1.78
C ALA A 234 -28.45 -6.78 -2.58
N PHE A 235 -29.56 -7.26 -3.17
CA PHE A 235 -29.53 -8.40 -4.08
C PHE A 235 -28.73 -8.12 -5.36
N GLN A 236 -28.85 -6.91 -5.94
CA GLN A 236 -28.01 -6.48 -7.07
C GLN A 236 -26.53 -6.43 -6.67
N HIS A 237 -26.20 -5.93 -5.48
CA HIS A 237 -24.83 -5.90 -4.99
C HIS A 237 -24.21 -7.30 -4.86
N LEU A 238 -25.00 -8.29 -4.44
CA LEU A 238 -24.56 -9.69 -4.39
C LEU A 238 -24.08 -10.20 -5.77
N ALA A 239 -24.77 -9.81 -6.85
CA ALA A 239 -24.35 -10.16 -8.21
C ALA A 239 -23.04 -9.43 -8.61
N GLU A 240 -22.90 -8.15 -8.26
CA GLU A 240 -21.65 -7.39 -8.48
C GLU A 240 -20.47 -8.01 -7.72
N VAL A 241 -20.66 -8.44 -6.46
CA VAL A 241 -19.64 -9.12 -5.66
C VAL A 241 -19.16 -10.39 -6.36
N ARG A 242 -20.09 -11.23 -6.84
CA ARG A 242 -19.73 -12.47 -7.54
C ARG A 242 -18.91 -12.20 -8.81
N ALA A 243 -19.33 -11.22 -9.61
CA ALA A 243 -18.60 -10.81 -10.80
C ALA A 243 -17.20 -10.27 -10.44
N LEU A 244 -17.11 -9.41 -9.43
CA LEU A 244 -15.84 -8.88 -8.94
C LEU A 244 -14.91 -10.00 -8.45
N MET A 245 -15.41 -10.99 -7.71
CA MET A 245 -14.59 -12.08 -7.20
C MET A 245 -13.99 -12.93 -8.32
N ALA A 246 -14.71 -13.14 -9.42
CA ALA A 246 -14.13 -13.78 -10.60
C ALA A 246 -12.96 -12.97 -11.18
N ARG A 247 -13.13 -11.64 -11.29
CA ARG A 247 -12.10 -10.70 -11.76
C ARG A 247 -10.89 -10.66 -10.83
N LEU A 248 -11.10 -10.66 -9.51
CA LEU A 248 -10.04 -10.66 -8.51
C LEU A 248 -9.21 -11.94 -8.56
N ARG A 249 -9.84 -13.12 -8.72
CA ARG A 249 -9.11 -14.39 -8.88
C ARG A 249 -8.16 -14.33 -10.07
N GLN A 250 -8.64 -13.83 -11.20
CA GLN A 250 -7.81 -13.67 -12.40
C GLN A 250 -6.69 -12.64 -12.18
N LEU A 251 -7.02 -11.48 -11.62
CA LEU A 251 -6.06 -10.41 -11.34
C LEU A 251 -4.93 -10.89 -10.44
N PHE A 252 -5.24 -11.55 -9.31
CA PHE A 252 -4.24 -12.05 -8.38
C PHE A 252 -3.47 -13.24 -8.92
N GLY A 253 -4.09 -14.07 -9.77
CA GLY A 253 -3.41 -15.12 -10.50
C GLY A 253 -2.26 -14.60 -11.36
N ALA A 254 -2.45 -13.49 -12.06
CA ALA A 254 -1.40 -12.84 -12.85
C ALA A 254 -0.45 -11.97 -12.00
N LEU A 255 -0.98 -11.18 -11.06
CA LEU A 255 -0.20 -10.24 -10.22
C LEU A 255 0.85 -10.95 -9.36
N ALA A 256 0.45 -12.06 -8.73
CA ALA A 256 1.31 -12.84 -7.82
C ALA A 256 2.03 -14.00 -8.53
N MET A 257 1.97 -14.05 -9.86
CA MET A 257 2.57 -15.14 -10.64
C MET A 257 4.10 -15.14 -10.51
N GLU A 258 4.65 -16.30 -10.17
CA GLU A 258 6.08 -16.58 -10.24
C GLU A 258 6.49 -16.90 -11.68
N ASN A 259 7.64 -16.38 -12.10
CA ASN A 259 8.25 -16.72 -13.38
C ASN A 259 9.70 -17.18 -13.13
N ALA A 260 10.21 -18.09 -13.96
CA ALA A 260 11.58 -18.61 -13.87
C ALA A 260 12.65 -17.51 -13.91
N PHE A 261 12.33 -16.37 -14.52
CA PHE A 261 13.25 -15.23 -14.68
C PHE A 261 13.02 -14.08 -13.70
N GLU A 262 11.90 -14.09 -12.98
CA GLU A 262 11.49 -13.00 -12.09
C GLU A 262 10.84 -13.54 -10.82
N ARG A 263 11.39 -13.18 -9.65
CA ARG A 263 10.77 -13.49 -8.36
C ARG A 263 9.37 -12.86 -8.28
N ALA A 264 8.42 -13.57 -7.70
CA ALA A 264 7.10 -13.00 -7.44
C ALA A 264 7.19 -11.84 -6.43
N PRO A 265 6.32 -10.83 -6.57
CA PRO A 265 6.16 -9.81 -5.55
C PRO A 265 5.76 -10.41 -4.20
N TRP A 266 6.34 -9.90 -3.10
CA TRP A 266 6.02 -10.35 -1.74
C TRP A 266 4.72 -9.70 -1.25
N LEU A 267 3.57 -10.26 -1.65
CA LEU A 267 2.28 -9.77 -1.17
C LEU A 267 2.07 -10.19 0.30
N ARG A 268 1.61 -9.25 1.14
CA ARG A 268 1.38 -9.45 2.58
C ARG A 268 -0.08 -9.43 2.97
N ALA A 269 -0.85 -8.52 2.40
CA ALA A 269 -2.27 -8.38 2.72
C ALA A 269 -3.05 -7.82 1.54
N VAL A 270 -4.36 -8.07 1.55
CA VAL A 270 -5.34 -7.45 0.66
C VAL A 270 -6.41 -6.81 1.54
N ALA A 271 -6.74 -5.55 1.28
CA ALA A 271 -7.81 -4.83 1.96
C ALA A 271 -8.72 -4.14 0.94
N ILE A 272 -10.02 -4.11 1.23
CA ILE A 272 -11.02 -3.39 0.47
C ILE A 272 -11.22 -2.03 1.14
N GLY A 273 -10.99 -0.98 0.36
CA GLY A 273 -11.28 0.40 0.70
C GLY A 273 -12.38 0.98 -0.18
N SER A 274 -13.02 2.00 0.34
CA SER A 274 -13.96 2.85 -0.39
C SER A 274 -13.49 4.31 -0.34
N ALA A 275 -14.19 5.19 -1.04
CA ALA A 275 -14.11 6.62 -0.75
C ALA A 275 -14.37 6.92 0.74
N LEU A 276 -13.88 8.09 1.19
CA LEU A 276 -14.18 8.62 2.52
C LEU A 276 -15.71 8.74 2.71
N PRO A 277 -16.22 8.54 3.93
CA PRO A 277 -17.64 8.77 4.23
C PRO A 277 -18.10 10.13 3.70
N GLY A 278 -19.20 10.15 2.93
CA GLY A 278 -19.71 11.38 2.34
C GLY A 278 -19.06 11.79 1.00
N MET A 279 -18.04 11.09 0.52
CA MET A 279 -17.34 11.37 -0.74
C MET A 279 -17.54 10.30 -1.82
N GLY A 280 -18.23 9.19 -1.50
CA GLY A 280 -18.44 8.09 -2.44
C GLY A 280 -19.41 8.41 -3.58
N ASP A 281 -19.16 7.75 -4.70
CA ASP A 281 -20.02 7.83 -5.88
C ASP A 281 -21.27 6.96 -5.66
N ARG A 282 -22.46 7.49 -5.99
CA ARG A 282 -23.72 6.69 -5.98
C ARG A 282 -23.95 5.90 -7.25
N LEU A 283 -23.21 6.27 -8.29
CA LEU A 283 -23.38 5.81 -9.66
C LEU A 283 -22.10 5.11 -10.07
N ARG A 284 -22.24 4.01 -10.81
CA ARG A 284 -21.11 3.27 -11.36
C ARG A 284 -20.26 4.20 -12.22
N ALA A 285 -18.94 4.04 -12.15
CA ALA A 285 -18.00 4.89 -12.89
C ALA A 285 -18.31 4.93 -14.40
N GLY A 286 -18.71 3.80 -15.00
CA GLY A 286 -19.16 3.72 -16.38
C GLY A 286 -20.40 4.57 -16.67
N VAL A 287 -21.41 4.55 -15.79
CA VAL A 287 -22.64 5.37 -15.93
C VAL A 287 -22.35 6.86 -15.75
N THR A 288 -21.47 7.21 -14.81
CA THR A 288 -21.01 8.60 -14.62
C THR A 288 -20.39 9.16 -15.90
N ARG A 289 -19.64 8.36 -16.67
CA ARG A 289 -19.11 8.79 -17.98
C ARG A 289 -20.24 9.11 -18.97
N PHE A 290 -21.28 8.28 -19.05
CA PHE A 290 -22.41 8.55 -19.95
C PHE A 290 -23.22 9.79 -19.55
N ILE A 291 -23.44 10.02 -18.24
CA ILE A 291 -24.08 11.24 -17.75
C ILE A 291 -23.23 12.47 -18.06
N ASN A 292 -21.90 12.40 -17.84
CA ASN A 292 -20.98 13.48 -18.18
C ASN A 292 -20.93 13.78 -19.69
N MET A 293 -21.24 12.80 -20.53
CA MET A 293 -21.39 12.95 -21.98
C MET A 293 -22.79 13.41 -22.40
N GLY A 294 -23.73 13.63 -21.47
CA GLY A 294 -25.11 14.03 -21.75
C GLY A 294 -25.99 12.91 -22.31
N LEU A 295 -25.54 11.65 -22.23
CA LEU A 295 -26.20 10.48 -22.82
C LEU A 295 -27.18 9.77 -21.86
N ALA A 296 -27.23 10.19 -20.60
CA ALA A 296 -28.14 9.65 -19.59
C ALA A 296 -28.53 10.74 -18.58
N GLN A 297 -29.75 10.66 -18.02
CA GLN A 297 -30.18 11.56 -16.96
C GLN A 297 -29.72 11.06 -15.58
N PRO A 298 -29.25 11.95 -14.69
CA PRO A 298 -28.95 11.57 -13.31
C PRO A 298 -30.24 11.15 -12.59
N PRO A 299 -30.18 10.12 -11.73
CA PRO A 299 -31.37 9.64 -11.02
C PRO A 299 -31.89 10.72 -10.06
N SER A 300 -33.21 10.93 -10.04
CA SER A 300 -33.89 11.84 -9.12
C SER A 300 -34.07 11.18 -7.75
N VAL A 301 -32.99 11.08 -6.97
CA VAL A 301 -33.09 10.57 -5.58
C VAL A 301 -32.67 11.65 -4.60
N ALA A 302 -33.49 11.80 -3.56
CA ALA A 302 -33.28 12.71 -2.45
C ALA A 302 -31.88 12.60 -1.82
N VAL A 303 -31.49 13.68 -1.14
CA VAL A 303 -30.24 13.89 -0.41
C VAL A 303 -30.12 12.90 0.77
N ALA A 304 -30.00 11.60 0.53
CA ALA A 304 -29.41 10.71 1.52
C ALA A 304 -27.93 11.12 1.72
N GLN A 305 -27.27 10.63 2.77
CA GLN A 305 -25.82 10.79 2.88
C GLN A 305 -25.14 10.03 1.73
N ARG A 306 -24.06 10.59 1.17
CA ARG A 306 -23.24 9.85 0.19
C ARG A 306 -22.62 8.64 0.90
N PRO A 307 -22.70 7.44 0.31
CA PRO A 307 -22.13 6.25 0.93
C PRO A 307 -20.61 6.38 1.06
N GLY A 308 -20.02 5.64 1.99
CA GLY A 308 -18.58 5.58 2.15
C GLY A 308 -18.16 5.01 3.49
N GLY A 309 -16.91 4.56 3.53
CA GLY A 309 -16.23 4.07 4.72
C GLY A 309 -16.34 2.56 4.91
N LEU A 310 -15.53 1.81 4.17
CA LEU A 310 -14.97 0.58 4.71
C LEU A 310 -13.78 0.92 5.63
N PRO A 311 -13.56 0.16 6.72
CA PRO A 311 -12.53 0.44 7.73
C PRO A 311 -11.11 0.11 7.23
N ILE A 312 -10.67 0.74 6.14
CA ILE A 312 -9.31 0.53 5.61
C ILE A 312 -8.23 0.93 6.62
N HIS A 313 -8.53 1.89 7.50
CA HIS A 313 -7.66 2.26 8.62
C HIS A 313 -7.35 1.08 9.55
N ALA A 314 -8.26 0.12 9.67
CA ALA A 314 -8.04 -1.06 10.49
C ALA A 314 -6.90 -1.92 9.90
N THR A 315 -6.79 -2.04 8.57
CA THR A 315 -5.65 -2.72 7.92
C THR A 315 -4.33 -2.03 8.25
N MET A 316 -4.31 -0.69 8.16
CA MET A 316 -3.09 0.08 8.47
C MET A 316 -2.64 -0.18 9.92
N ARG A 317 -3.57 -0.13 10.86
CA ARG A 317 -3.28 -0.29 12.29
C ARG A 317 -2.92 -1.72 12.70
N VAL A 318 -3.61 -2.71 12.15
CA VAL A 318 -3.50 -4.12 12.58
C VAL A 318 -2.42 -4.88 11.82
N VAL A 319 -2.09 -4.47 10.59
CA VAL A 319 -1.19 -5.21 9.70
C VAL A 319 0.01 -4.37 9.28
N VAL A 320 -0.21 -3.25 8.59
CA VAL A 320 0.86 -2.52 7.90
C VAL A 320 1.86 -1.88 8.87
N LEU A 321 1.40 -1.18 9.92
CA LEU A 321 2.29 -0.56 10.90
C LEU A 321 3.00 -1.58 11.81
N PRO A 322 2.34 -2.65 12.30
CA PRO A 322 3.04 -3.71 13.05
C PRO A 322 4.10 -4.45 12.25
N GLU A 323 3.93 -4.57 10.93
CA GLU A 323 4.89 -5.21 10.03
C GLU A 323 6.00 -4.27 9.53
N ARG A 324 6.19 -3.08 10.11
CA ARG A 324 7.21 -2.12 9.62
C ARG A 324 8.65 -2.65 9.60
N ASP A 325 9.01 -3.56 10.49
CA ASP A 325 10.38 -4.05 10.65
C ASP A 325 10.64 -5.41 9.95
N ILE A 326 9.73 -5.86 9.06
CA ILE A 326 9.88 -7.18 8.38
C ILE A 326 10.85 -7.16 7.21
N VAL A 327 11.17 -5.98 6.67
CA VAL A 327 12.22 -5.84 5.67
C VAL A 327 13.56 -6.03 6.38
N PRO A 328 14.42 -6.98 5.95
CA PRO A 328 15.69 -7.21 6.63
C PRO A 328 16.56 -5.96 6.51
N LEU A 329 16.67 -5.21 7.62
CA LEU A 329 17.55 -4.07 7.75
C LEU A 329 18.97 -4.51 7.44
N ARG A 330 19.73 -3.73 6.65
CA ARG A 330 21.19 -3.87 6.68
C ARG A 330 21.63 -3.45 8.09
N PRO A 331 22.11 -4.37 8.94
CA PRO A 331 22.50 -4.00 10.29
C PRO A 331 23.62 -2.97 10.17
N ARG A 332 23.55 -1.86 10.91
CA ARG A 332 24.77 -1.11 11.19
C ARG A 332 25.66 -2.08 11.94
N TRP A 333 26.89 -2.30 11.48
CA TRP A 333 27.87 -3.13 12.21
C TRP A 333 28.08 -2.66 13.66
N ARG A 334 27.74 -1.40 13.96
CA ARG A 334 27.75 -0.83 15.33
C ARG A 334 26.53 -1.22 16.17
N ASP A 335 25.39 -1.49 15.54
CA ASP A 335 24.13 -1.82 16.22
C ASP A 335 23.97 -3.35 16.35
N ASP A 336 24.68 -4.13 15.52
CA ASP A 336 24.82 -5.57 15.73
C ASP A 336 25.81 -5.85 16.87
N ARG A 337 25.23 -6.16 18.03
CA ARG A 337 25.93 -6.56 19.25
C ARG A 337 26.96 -7.66 19.00
N PHE A 338 26.73 -8.59 18.07
CA PHE A 338 27.66 -9.69 17.82
C PHE A 338 28.90 -9.23 17.06
N THR A 339 28.76 -8.36 16.05
CA THR A 339 29.91 -7.76 15.37
C THR A 339 30.69 -6.82 16.28
N LEU A 340 30.02 -6.04 17.14
CA LEU A 340 30.68 -5.19 18.12
C LEU A 340 31.50 -6.02 19.13
N ILE A 341 30.91 -7.09 19.69
CA ILE A 341 31.61 -8.02 20.59
C ILE A 341 32.82 -8.65 19.88
N GLY A 342 32.64 -9.07 18.62
CA GLY A 342 33.73 -9.60 17.80
C GLY A 342 34.88 -8.61 17.60
N PHE A 343 34.56 -7.34 17.35
CA PHE A 343 35.56 -6.28 17.16
C PHE A 343 36.32 -5.96 18.45
N VAL A 344 35.61 -5.85 19.58
CA VAL A 344 36.21 -5.62 20.90
C VAL A 344 37.08 -6.81 21.32
N GLY A 345 36.59 -8.04 21.12
CA GLY A 345 37.35 -9.25 21.39
C GLY A 345 38.62 -9.36 20.54
N GLY A 346 38.53 -9.04 19.24
CA GLY A 346 39.68 -9.01 18.34
C GLY A 346 40.73 -7.96 18.74
N LEU A 347 40.30 -6.76 19.16
CA LEU A 347 41.20 -5.70 19.63
C LEU A 347 41.93 -6.09 20.91
N LEU A 348 41.23 -6.73 21.87
CA LEU A 348 41.84 -7.23 23.11
C LEU A 348 42.90 -8.30 22.84
N LEU A 349 42.66 -9.21 21.90
CA LEU A 349 43.64 -10.23 21.50
C LEU A 349 44.88 -9.62 20.85
N LEU A 350 44.72 -8.60 20.00
CA LEU A 350 45.84 -7.88 19.40
C LEU A 350 46.67 -7.13 20.44
N LEU A 351 46.04 -6.48 21.41
CA LEU A 351 46.72 -5.83 22.53
C LEU A 351 47.47 -6.84 23.39
N ALA A 352 46.85 -8.00 23.68
CA ALA A 352 47.50 -9.07 24.44
C ALA A 352 48.72 -9.62 23.69
N ALA A 353 48.59 -9.88 22.39
CA ALA A 353 49.70 -10.33 21.55
C ALA A 353 50.85 -9.32 21.50
N GLY A 354 50.54 -8.03 21.31
CA GLY A 354 51.54 -6.96 21.33
C GLY A 354 52.22 -6.82 22.69
N LEU A 355 51.48 -6.98 23.79
CA LEU A 355 52.04 -6.97 25.14
C LEU A 355 52.97 -8.17 25.37
N THR A 356 52.59 -9.37 24.93
CA THR A 356 53.45 -10.54 25.02
C THR A 356 54.72 -10.40 24.20
N GLU A 357 54.65 -9.83 22.99
CA GLU A 357 55.83 -9.57 22.17
C GLU A 357 56.75 -8.53 22.81
N LEU A 358 56.19 -7.48 23.40
CA LEU A 358 56.95 -6.46 24.14
C LEU A 358 57.66 -7.04 25.36
N ILE A 359 56.97 -7.89 26.14
CA ILE A 359 57.55 -8.57 27.31
C ILE A 359 58.69 -9.49 26.89
N LEU A 360 58.51 -10.27 25.81
CA LEU A 360 59.56 -11.15 25.28
C LEU A 360 60.80 -10.37 24.83
N ARG A 361 60.63 -9.18 24.26
CA ARG A 361 61.75 -8.29 23.88
C ARG A 361 62.45 -7.60 25.04
N LEU A 362 61.80 -7.50 26.21
CA LEU A 362 62.39 -6.89 27.41
C LEU A 362 63.11 -7.91 28.29
N VAL A 363 62.79 -9.20 28.15
CA VAL A 363 63.31 -10.29 28.98
C VAL A 363 64.40 -11.11 28.27
N GLY A 364 64.43 -11.10 26.94
CA GLY A 364 65.53 -11.64 26.11
C GLY A 364 66.47 -10.55 25.67
#